data_AF-A0A820MP57-F1
#
_entry.id   AF-A0A820MP57-F1
#
_cell.length_a   1.000
_cell.length_b   1.000
_cell.length_c   1.000
_cell.angle_alpha   90.00
_cell.angle_beta   90.00
_cell.angle_gamma   90.00
#
_symmetry.space_group_name_H-M   'P 1'
#
loop_
_entity.id
_entity.type
_entity.pdbx_description
1 polymer ?
#
loop_
_entity_poly.entity_id
_entity_poly.type
_entity_poly.pdbx_seq_one_letter_code
_entity_poly.pdbx_strand_id
1 'polypeptide(L)' 'YLGQTCSSILEEKTHNPRLTKSREEFIEIMANLKLSYPKQIDKALPANLVCGLQGDI' A
#
# COMPACT_ATOMS: atom_id res chain seq x y z
N TYR A 1 -11.44 8.02 -0.84
CA TYR A 1 -10.28 8.91 -0.64
C TYR A 1 -10.78 10.15 0.09
N LEU A 2 -10.12 10.57 1.18
CA LEU A 2 -10.57 11.68 2.05
C LEU A 2 -9.96 13.05 1.67
N GLY A 3 -9.32 13.18 0.50
CA GLY A 3 -8.86 14.48 0.00
C GLY A 3 -7.55 15.00 0.60
N GLN A 4 -6.95 14.30 1.56
CA GLN A 4 -5.71 14.72 2.23
C GLN A 4 -4.49 14.38 1.37
N THR A 5 -3.63 15.37 1.11
CA THR A 5 -2.40 15.23 0.30
C THR A 5 -1.14 14.99 1.13
N CYS A 6 -1.18 15.28 2.44
CA CYS A 6 -0.08 15.11 3.39
C CYS A 6 -0.62 14.62 4.74
N SER A 7 0.17 13.85 5.49
CA SER A 7 -0.11 13.49 6.89
C SER A 7 1.17 13.54 7.74
N SER A 8 1.02 13.66 9.06
CA SER A 8 2.12 13.66 10.03
C SER A 8 2.19 12.35 10.85
N ILE A 9 3.34 12.08 11.46
CA ILE A 9 3.56 10.87 12.28
C ILE A 9 2.55 10.79 13.43
N LEU A 10 2.29 11.93 14.09
CA LEU A 10 1.34 11.97 15.21
C LEU A 10 -0.09 11.69 14.71
N GLU A 11 -0.48 12.25 13.57
CA GLU A 11 -1.79 12.01 12.96
C GLU A 11 -1.98 10.55 12.57
N GLU A 12 -0.99 9.92 11.91
CA GLU A 12 -1.07 8.50 11.56
C GLU A 12 -1.13 7.60 12.81
N LYS A 13 -0.35 7.91 13.85
CA LYS A 13 -0.39 7.13 15.11
C LYS A 13 -1.73 7.22 15.83
N THR A 14 -2.48 8.31 15.66
CA THR A 14 -3.72 8.56 16.40
C THR A 14 -4.97 8.24 15.58
N HIS A 15 -4.94 8.47 14.27
CA HIS A 15 -6.10 8.39 13.39
C HIS A 15 -6.05 7.24 12.39
N ASN A 16 -4.91 6.54 12.20
CA ASN A 16 -4.84 5.47 11.21
C ASN A 16 -5.71 4.28 11.65
N PRO A 17 -6.80 3.96 10.93
CA PRO A 17 -7.77 2.95 11.37
C PRO A 17 -7.22 1.52 11.33
N ARG A 18 -6.05 1.31 10.70
CA ARG A 18 -5.39 0.00 10.60
C ARG A 18 -4.24 -0.11 11.60
N LEU A 19 -3.37 0.90 11.65
CA LEU A 19 -2.14 0.84 12.46
C LEU A 19 -2.32 1.19 13.95
N THR A 20 -3.49 1.71 14.34
CA THR A 20 -3.84 1.96 15.75
C THR A 20 -4.26 0.70 16.50
N LYS A 21 -4.42 -0.43 15.80
CA LYS A 21 -4.93 -1.70 16.32
C LYS A 21 -3.80 -2.61 16.80
N SER A 22 -4.17 -3.67 17.52
CA SER A 22 -3.20 -4.70 17.91
C SER A 22 -2.67 -5.42 16.66
N ARG A 23 -1.54 -6.11 16.79
CA ARG A 23 -0.92 -6.86 15.68
C ARG A 23 -1.88 -7.89 15.08
N GLU A 24 -2.63 -8.59 15.93
CA GLU A 24 -3.55 -9.66 15.52
C GLU A 24 -4.73 -9.07 14.74
N GLU A 25 -5.36 -8.02 15.28
CA GLU A 25 -6.43 -7.30 14.60
C GLU A 25 -5.97 -6.71 13.25
N PHE A 26 -4.75 -6.19 13.18
CA PHE A 26 -4.18 -5.68 11.92
C PHE A 26 -4.06 -6.78 10.85
N ILE A 27 -3.57 -7.96 11.23
CA ILE A 27 -3.43 -9.10 10.31
C ILE A 27 -4.80 -9.54 9.81
N GLU A 28 -5.80 -9.65 10.70
CA GLU A 28 -7.16 -10.00 10.32
C GLU A 28 -7.80 -8.98 9.37
N ILE A 29 -7.62 -7.68 9.63
CA ILE A 29 -8.11 -6.61 8.76
C ILE A 29 -7.48 -6.69 7.37
N MET A 30 -6.16 -6.90 7.30
CA MET A 30 -5.43 -6.96 6.03
C MET A 30 -5.74 -8.25 5.25
N ALA A 31 -5.94 -9.38 5.94
CA ALA A 31 -6.32 -10.65 5.32
C ALA A 31 -7.75 -10.62 4.74
N ASN A 32 -8.67 -9.91 5.41
CA ASN A 32 -10.05 -9.78 4.98
C ASN A 32 -10.30 -8.64 3.98
N LEU A 33 -9.24 -7.93 3.57
CA LEU A 33 -9.30 -6.91 2.54
C LEU A 33 -9.49 -7.61 1.17
N LYS A 34 -10.76 -7.84 0.79
CA LYS A 34 -11.16 -8.44 -0.51
C LYS A 34 -10.86 -7.50 -1.69
N LEU A 35 -9.59 -7.20 -1.89
CA LEU A 35 -9.10 -6.36 -2.97
C LEU A 35 -9.05 -7.18 -4.27
N SER A 36 -9.42 -6.54 -5.37
CA SER A 36 -9.22 -7.10 -6.69
C SER A 36 -7.73 -7.17 -7.02
N TYR A 37 -7.39 -8.05 -7.96
CA TYR A 37 -6.02 -8.15 -8.46
C TYR A 37 -5.51 -6.79 -8.95
N PRO A 38 -4.32 -6.33 -8.53
CA PRO A 38 -3.85 -5.00 -8.87
C PRO A 38 -3.63 -4.86 -10.39
N LYS A 39 -4.33 -3.90 -11.00
CA LYS A 39 -4.45 -3.77 -12.46
C LYS A 39 -3.13 -3.62 -13.23
N GLN A 40 -2.06 -3.16 -12.58
CA GLN A 40 -0.78 -2.86 -13.23
C GLN A 40 0.36 -3.75 -12.73
N ILE A 41 0.12 -4.70 -11.83
CA ILE A 41 1.21 -5.47 -11.20
C ILE A 41 2.00 -6.28 -12.23
N ASP A 42 1.34 -6.89 -13.21
CA ASP A 42 2.00 -7.73 -14.23
C ASP A 42 2.98 -6.94 -15.12
N LYS A 43 2.71 -5.64 -15.30
CA LYS A 43 3.58 -4.74 -16.08
C LYS A 43 4.60 -4.02 -15.21
N ALA A 44 4.15 -3.47 -14.08
CA ALA A 44 4.98 -2.65 -13.21
C ALA A 44 6.01 -3.47 -12.43
N LEU A 45 5.68 -4.70 -12.03
CA LEU A 45 6.59 -5.54 -11.25
C LEU A 45 7.87 -5.92 -12.03
N PRO A 46 7.80 -6.47 -13.26
CA PRO A 46 9.01 -6.73 -14.04
C PRO A 46 9.76 -5.45 -14.42
N ALA A 47 9.06 -4.34 -14.68
CA ALA A 47 9.71 -3.06 -14.98
C ALA A 47 10.44 -2.47 -13.76
N ASN A 48 9.82 -2.48 -12.58
CA ASN A 48 10.42 -1.95 -11.34
C ASN A 48 11.63 -2.77 -10.89
N LEU A 49 11.65 -4.09 -11.15
CA LEU A 49 12.81 -4.95 -10.84
C LEU A 49 14.08 -4.56 -11.60
N VAL A 50 13.93 -3.98 -12.80
CA VAL A 50 15.04 -3.47 -13.62
C VAL A 50 15.16 -1.94 -13.52
N CYS A 51 14.64 -1.32 -12.47
CA CYS A 51 14.62 0.15 -12.29
C CYS A 51 13.96 0.92 -13.45
N GLY A 52 13.02 0.30 -14.17
CA GLY A 52 12.35 0.89 -15.32
C GLY A 52 13.17 0.86 -16.62
N LEU A 53 14.33 0.18 -16.63
CA LEU A 53 15.15 -0.03 -17.82
C LEU A 53 14.51 -1.10 -18.74
N GLN A 54 13.47 -0.72 -19.46
CA GLN A 54 12.94 -1.46 -20.61
C GLN A 54 13.22 -0.63 -21.87
N GLY A 55 14.44 -0.76 -22.38
CA GLY A 55 14.93 -0.05 -23.56
C GLY A 55 16.43 0.24 -23.47
N ASP A 56 17.17 -0.40 -24.36
CA ASP A 56 18.50 -0.04 -24.88
C ASP A 56 19.74 -0.20 -23.97
N ILE A 57 20.36 -1.38 -24.07
CA ILE A 57 21.82 -1.51 -24.26
C ILE A 57 22.03 -2.10 -25.65
#